data_AF-A0A1M5YTQ2-F1
#
_entry.id   AF-A0A1M5YTQ2-F1
#
_cell.length_a   1.000
_cell.length_b   1.000
_cell.length_c   1.000
_cell.angle_alpha   90.00
_cell.angle_beta   90.00
_cell.angle_gamma   90.00
#
_symmetry.space_group_name_H-M   'P 1'
#
loop_
_entity.id
_entity.type
_entity.pdbx_description
1 polymer ?
#
loop_
_entity_poly.entity_id
_entity_poly.type
_entity_poly.pdbx_seq_one_letter_code
_entity_poly.pdbx_strand_id
1 'polypeptide(L)'
;MLESHGASRILASFHDIVPNWIFAGLYFSDDYLKENPELTQKVLNGMVKSFEFIRTNEEEARKFLPKYTKVEEDLCMIAALREYSPIEPMDHILTQKQLMVDYGFIKNEAPIEKMIDYSFLPQELKTLGHSSVEDKQ
;
A
#
# COMPACT_ATOMS: atom_id res chain seq x y z
N MET A 1 3.50 -13.21 17.26
CA MET A 1 3.08 -12.54 18.51
C MET A 1 2.34 -13.46 19.48
N LEU A 2 1.44 -14.37 19.06
CA LEU A 2 0.89 -15.42 19.95
C LEU A 2 1.69 -16.73 19.90
N GLU A 3 2.21 -17.10 18.72
CA GLU A 3 3.10 -18.25 18.54
C GLU A 3 4.40 -18.16 19.34
N SER A 4 5.01 -16.97 19.38
CA SER A 4 6.25 -16.71 20.13
C SER A 4 6.10 -16.97 21.64
N HIS A 5 4.88 -16.92 22.16
CA HIS A 5 4.54 -17.21 23.55
C HIS A 5 3.95 -18.63 23.74
N GLY A 6 3.95 -19.46 22.69
CA GLY A 6 3.38 -20.81 22.71
C GLY A 6 1.85 -20.89 22.85
N ALA A 7 1.16 -19.75 22.77
CA ALA A 7 -0.28 -19.66 23.03
C ALA A 7 -1.17 -20.04 21.84
N SER A 8 -0.60 -20.12 20.62
CA SER A 8 -1.32 -20.45 19.39
C SER A 8 -0.34 -20.95 18.32
N ARG A 9 -0.88 -21.40 17.18
CA ARG A 9 -0.16 -21.69 15.93
C ARG A 9 -0.84 -20.98 14.76
N ILE A 10 -0.07 -20.43 13.85
CA ILE A 10 -0.55 -19.88 12.59
C ILE A 10 -0.97 -21.07 11.72
N LEU A 11 -2.27 -21.14 11.39
CA LEU A 11 -2.79 -22.15 10.47
C LEU A 11 -2.41 -21.81 9.02
N ALA A 12 -2.53 -20.54 8.64
CA ALA A 12 -2.12 -19.99 7.35
C ALA A 12 -1.89 -18.47 7.50
N SER A 13 -0.97 -17.92 6.72
CA SER A 13 -0.87 -16.45 6.59
C SER A 13 -1.99 -15.94 5.71
N PHE A 14 -2.50 -14.72 5.97
CA PHE A 14 -3.45 -14.09 5.05
C PHE A 14 -2.85 -13.96 3.64
N HIS A 15 -1.54 -13.74 3.54
CA HIS A 15 -0.84 -13.67 2.27
C HIS A 15 -0.91 -14.98 1.47
N ASP A 16 -0.99 -16.13 2.16
CA ASP A 16 -1.11 -17.44 1.51
C ASP A 16 -2.54 -17.69 1.00
N ILE A 17 -3.53 -17.10 1.69
CA ILE A 17 -4.95 -17.27 1.37
C ILE A 17 -5.37 -16.35 0.22
N VAL A 18 -4.95 -15.09 0.27
CA VAL A 18 -5.23 -14.09 -0.77
C VAL A 18 -3.93 -13.36 -1.11
N PRO A 19 -3.17 -13.88 -2.09
CA PRO A 19 -1.93 -13.24 -2.50
C PRO A 19 -2.22 -11.85 -3.06
N ASN A 20 -1.25 -10.95 -2.93
CA ASN A 20 -1.28 -9.62 -3.54
C ASN A 20 -2.41 -8.69 -3.10
N TRP A 21 -3.10 -9.00 -1.99
CA TRP A 21 -4.11 -8.11 -1.43
C TRP A 21 -3.51 -6.75 -1.04
N ILE A 22 -4.19 -5.67 -1.42
CA ILE A 22 -3.80 -4.30 -1.12
C ILE A 22 -4.39 -3.92 0.24
N PHE A 23 -3.53 -3.60 1.21
CA PHE A 23 -3.92 -3.34 2.60
C PHE A 23 -4.06 -1.87 2.97
N ALA A 24 -3.36 -0.99 2.27
CA ALA A 24 -3.27 0.40 2.66
C ALA A 24 -3.18 1.25 1.40
N GLY A 25 -3.99 2.31 1.38
CA GLY A 25 -3.87 3.42 0.44
C GLY A 25 -3.74 4.71 1.23
N LEU A 26 -3.13 5.72 0.61
CA LEU A 26 -3.13 7.08 1.13
C LEU A 26 -4.26 7.86 0.48
N TYR A 27 -5.05 8.55 1.29
CA TYR A 27 -6.18 9.36 0.84
C TYR A 27 -6.01 10.81 1.27
N PHE A 28 -6.39 11.71 0.37
CA PHE A 28 -6.61 13.13 0.63
C PHE A 28 -8.00 13.49 0.13
N SER A 29 -8.68 14.43 0.79
CA SER A 29 -9.93 14.98 0.27
C SER A 29 -9.67 15.91 -0.92
N ASP A 30 -10.63 16.00 -1.84
CA ASP A 30 -10.56 16.91 -2.99
C ASP A 30 -10.29 18.36 -2.58
N ASP A 31 -10.90 18.81 -1.48
CA ASP A 31 -10.70 20.16 -0.96
C ASP A 31 -9.26 20.37 -0.49
N TYR A 32 -8.69 19.38 0.22
CA TYR A 32 -7.31 19.44 0.65
C TYR A 32 -6.34 19.48 -0.53
N LEU A 33 -6.60 18.69 -1.57
CA LEU A 33 -5.79 18.66 -2.79
C LEU A 33 -5.80 20.00 -3.52
N LYS A 34 -6.96 20.66 -3.60
CA LYS A 34 -7.11 21.99 -4.23
C LYS A 34 -6.41 23.08 -3.43
N GLU A 35 -6.54 23.04 -2.11
CA GLU A 35 -5.96 24.04 -1.21
C GLU A 35 -4.45 23.89 -1.02
N ASN A 36 -3.94 22.65 -1.08
CA ASN A 36 -2.57 22.33 -0.69
C ASN A 36 -1.79 21.50 -1.74
N PRO A 37 -1.86 21.81 -3.04
CA PRO A 37 -1.32 20.92 -4.08
C PRO A 37 0.21 20.71 -3.97
N GLU A 38 0.96 21.77 -3.67
CA GLU A 38 2.41 21.67 -3.48
C GLU A 38 2.80 20.86 -2.24
N LEU A 39 2.01 20.97 -1.16
CA LEU A 39 2.27 20.23 0.06
C LEU A 39 1.98 18.74 -0.14
N THR A 40 0.89 18.40 -0.81
CA THR A 40 0.58 17.02 -1.22
C THR A 40 1.72 16.43 -2.03
N GLN A 41 2.22 17.15 -3.04
CA GLN A 41 3.35 16.68 -3.83
C GLN A 41 4.62 16.47 -2.99
N LYS A 42 4.92 17.37 -2.04
CA LYS A 42 6.06 17.20 -1.11
C LYS A 42 5.91 15.97 -0.22
N VAL A 43 4.70 15.69 0.27
CA VAL A 43 4.39 14.49 1.07
C VAL A 43 4.63 13.22 0.24
N LEU A 44 4.08 13.16 -0.98
CA LEU A 44 4.23 12.00 -1.85
C LEU A 44 5.69 11.79 -2.30
N ASN A 45 6.42 12.87 -2.59
CA ASN A 45 7.86 12.80 -2.86
C ASN A 45 8.64 12.24 -1.66
N GLY A 46 8.26 12.62 -0.44
CA GLY A 46 8.81 12.06 0.79
C GLY A 46 8.52 10.56 0.91
N MET A 47 7.28 10.14 0.65
CA MET A 47 6.89 8.74 0.70
C MET A 47 7.62 7.87 -0.32
N VAL A 48 7.74 8.32 -1.58
CA VAL A 48 8.49 7.59 -2.61
C VAL A 48 9.93 7.35 -2.15
N LYS A 49 10.58 8.36 -1.56
CA LYS A 49 11.93 8.21 -0.99
C LYS A 49 11.95 7.24 0.19
N SER A 50 10.93 7.25 1.04
CA SER A 50 10.81 6.29 2.15
C SER A 50 10.65 4.86 1.66
N PHE A 51 9.87 4.62 0.60
CA PHE A 51 9.72 3.30 0.02
C PHE A 51 11.04 2.78 -0.56
N GLU A 52 11.78 3.64 -1.27
CA GLU A 52 13.11 3.29 -1.76
C GLU A 52 14.10 3.00 -0.62
N PHE A 53 14.06 3.80 0.45
CA PHE A 53 14.87 3.56 1.64
C PHE A 53 14.57 2.20 2.28
N ILE A 54 13.28 1.86 2.47
CA ILE A 54 12.86 0.57 3.02
C ILE A 54 13.37 -0.58 2.14
N ARG A 55 13.24 -0.45 0.82
CA ARG A 55 13.65 -1.47 -0.15
C ARG A 55 15.16 -1.71 -0.17
N THR A 56 15.95 -0.64 0.00
CA THR A 56 17.42 -0.69 -0.11
C THR A 56 18.14 -0.83 1.22
N ASN A 57 17.46 -0.58 2.34
CA ASN A 57 18.01 -0.59 3.70
C ASN A 57 17.06 -1.33 4.67
N GLU A 58 16.63 -2.54 4.30
CA GLU A 58 15.55 -3.26 4.99
C GLU A 58 15.79 -3.42 6.51
N GLU A 59 16.99 -3.83 6.92
CA GLU A 59 17.34 -4.00 8.34
C GLU A 59 17.25 -2.68 9.10
N GLU A 60 17.78 -1.59 8.53
CA GLU A 60 17.74 -0.26 9.15
C GLU A 60 16.30 0.26 9.25
N ALA A 61 15.49 0.06 8.20
CA ALA A 61 14.09 0.42 8.20
C ALA A 61 13.29 -0.30 9.32
N ARG A 62 13.59 -1.59 9.56
CA ARG A 62 12.95 -2.37 10.64
C ARG A 62 13.24 -1.82 12.03
N LYS A 63 14.40 -1.17 12.26
CA LYS A 63 14.76 -0.55 13.55
C LYS A 63 13.84 0.61 13.94
N PHE A 64 13.08 1.18 13.00
CA PHE A 64 12.06 2.19 13.31
C PHE A 64 10.77 1.60 13.86
N LEU A 65 10.48 0.31 13.61
CA LEU A 65 9.20 -0.30 13.97
C LEU A 65 8.94 -0.31 15.48
N PRO A 66 9.89 -0.65 16.39
CA PRO A 66 9.63 -0.68 17.82
C PRO A 66 9.13 0.66 18.37
N LYS A 67 9.67 1.77 17.86
CA LYS A 67 9.30 3.13 18.28
C LYS A 67 7.80 3.42 18.07
N TYR A 68 7.22 2.96 16.97
CA TYR A 68 5.85 3.29 16.57
C TYR A 68 4.83 2.17 16.85
N THR A 69 5.29 0.92 16.93
CA THR A 69 4.43 -0.25 17.13
C THR A 69 4.48 -0.78 18.56
N LYS A 70 5.54 -0.46 19.32
CA LYS A 70 5.87 -1.06 20.63
C LYS A 70 6.06 -2.59 20.57
N VAL A 71 6.35 -3.13 19.38
CA VAL A 71 6.74 -4.53 19.20
C VAL A 71 8.25 -4.64 19.43
N GLU A 72 8.67 -5.72 20.10
CA GLU A 72 10.08 -6.02 20.35
C GLU A 72 10.88 -6.06 19.04
N GLU A 73 12.13 -5.59 19.09
CA GLU A 73 12.98 -5.45 17.91
C GLU A 73 13.18 -6.79 17.19
N ASP A 74 13.47 -7.84 17.96
CA ASP A 74 13.69 -9.21 17.48
C ASP A 74 12.49 -9.70 16.64
N LEU A 75 11.27 -9.35 17.05
CA LEU A 75 10.04 -9.69 16.33
C LEU A 75 9.85 -8.81 15.10
N CYS A 76 10.23 -7.53 15.17
CA CYS A 76 10.22 -6.63 14.01
C CYS A 76 11.19 -7.09 12.92
N MET A 77 12.32 -7.71 13.29
CA MET A 77 13.32 -8.22 12.34
C MET A 77 12.83 -9.40 11.51
N ILE A 78 11.92 -10.22 12.04
CA ILE A 78 11.36 -11.39 11.35
C ILE A 78 9.95 -11.16 10.79
N ALA A 79 9.37 -9.98 11.01
CA ALA A 79 8.05 -9.66 10.47
C ALA A 79 8.07 -9.66 8.94
N ALA A 80 7.00 -10.13 8.31
CA ALA A 80 6.86 -10.00 6.86
C ALA A 80 6.78 -8.51 6.48
N LEU A 81 7.74 -8.04 5.69
CA LEU A 81 7.62 -6.74 5.03
C LEU A 81 6.88 -6.93 3.72
N ARG A 82 5.89 -6.08 3.51
CA ARG A 82 5.16 -6.05 2.24
C ARG A 82 5.97 -5.30 1.21
N GLU A 83 5.66 -5.55 -0.05
CA GLU A 83 6.17 -4.72 -1.14
C GLU A 83 5.61 -3.29 -1.00
N TYR A 84 6.51 -2.30 -1.02
CA TYR A 84 6.16 -0.89 -0.98
C TYR A 84 6.43 -0.28 -2.34
N SER A 85 5.36 0.06 -3.06
CA SER A 85 5.44 0.69 -4.38
C SER A 85 4.65 2.01 -4.37
N PRO A 86 5.16 3.08 -5.01
CA PRO A 86 4.40 4.32 -5.20
C PRO A 86 3.17 4.17 -6.11
N ILE A 87 3.16 3.14 -6.97
CA ILE A 87 2.09 2.84 -7.92
C ILE A 87 1.60 1.44 -7.64
N GLU A 88 0.31 1.30 -7.39
CA GLU A 88 -0.31 0.02 -7.13
C GLU A 88 -0.58 -0.74 -8.44
N PRO A 89 -0.40 -2.07 -8.47
CA PRO A 89 -0.77 -2.86 -9.63
C PRO A 89 -2.29 -2.87 -9.79
N MET A 90 -2.80 -2.26 -10.87
CA MET A 90 -4.25 -2.12 -11.11
C MET A 90 -4.97 -3.48 -11.14
N ASP A 91 -4.33 -4.53 -11.68
CA ASP A 91 -4.93 -5.87 -11.71
C ASP A 91 -5.20 -6.42 -10.29
N HIS A 92 -4.40 -6.05 -9.29
CA HIS A 92 -4.65 -6.43 -7.89
C HIS A 92 -5.86 -5.69 -7.32
N ILE A 93 -5.97 -4.38 -7.61
CA ILE A 93 -7.11 -3.55 -7.20
C ILE A 93 -8.41 -4.09 -7.82
N LEU A 94 -8.39 -4.40 -9.12
CA LEU A 94 -9.54 -4.93 -9.84
C LEU A 94 -9.95 -6.31 -9.33
N THR A 95 -8.98 -7.19 -9.05
CA THR A 95 -9.26 -8.50 -8.44
C THR A 95 -9.91 -8.33 -7.07
N GLN A 96 -9.37 -7.44 -6.22
CA GLN A 96 -9.93 -7.14 -4.90
C GLN A 96 -11.34 -6.54 -5.01
N LYS A 97 -11.57 -5.63 -5.96
CA LYS A 97 -12.90 -5.05 -6.26
C LYS A 97 -13.90 -6.14 -6.62
N GLN A 98 -13.53 -7.07 -7.50
CA GLN A 98 -14.39 -8.17 -7.93
C GLN A 98 -14.78 -9.06 -6.74
N LEU A 99 -13.80 -9.45 -5.90
CA LEU A 99 -14.06 -10.25 -4.71
C LEU A 99 -15.06 -9.54 -3.77
N MET A 100 -14.92 -8.22 -3.58
CA MET A 100 -15.86 -7.47 -2.74
C MET A 100 -17.29 -7.45 -3.31
N VAL A 101 -17.46 -7.48 -4.63
CA VAL A 101 -18.78 -7.62 -5.29
C VAL A 101 -19.31 -9.04 -5.11
N ASP A 102 -18.50 -10.04 -5.41
CA ASP A 102 -18.90 -11.45 -5.38
C ASP A 102 -19.37 -11.90 -3.98
N TYR A 103 -18.70 -11.42 -2.94
CA TYR A 103 -19.06 -11.69 -1.55
C TYR A 103 -20.11 -10.73 -0.98
N GLY A 104 -20.63 -9.80 -1.78
CA GLY A 104 -21.73 -8.91 -1.39
C GLY A 104 -21.35 -7.77 -0.44
N PHE A 105 -20.07 -7.45 -0.30
CA PHE A 105 -19.60 -6.31 0.49
C PHE A 105 -19.89 -4.97 -0.19
N ILE A 106 -19.83 -4.94 -1.53
CA ILE A 106 -20.24 -3.80 -2.35
C ILE A 106 -21.24 -4.24 -3.41
N LYS A 107 -22.23 -3.40 -3.71
CA LYS A 107 -23.37 -3.79 -4.56
C LYS A 107 -23.01 -3.93 -6.03
N ASN A 108 -22.18 -3.02 -6.52
CA ASN A 108 -21.76 -2.92 -7.91
C ASN A 108 -20.30 -2.49 -7.96
N GLU A 109 -19.68 -2.67 -9.12
CA GLU A 109 -18.34 -2.16 -9.39
C GLU A 109 -18.27 -0.64 -9.25
N ALA A 110 -17.56 -0.16 -8.23
CA ALA A 110 -17.21 1.25 -8.09
C ALA A 110 -16.17 1.66 -9.16
N PRO A 111 -16.20 2.89 -9.69
CA PRO A 111 -15.20 3.40 -10.62
C PRO A 111 -13.94 3.84 -9.85
N ILE A 112 -13.20 2.87 -9.28
CA ILE A 112 -12.03 3.10 -8.43
C ILE A 112 -10.92 3.84 -9.18
N GLU A 113 -10.84 3.67 -10.51
CA GLU A 113 -9.88 4.33 -11.38
C GLU A 113 -10.00 5.87 -11.29
N LYS A 114 -11.20 6.39 -10.99
CA LYS A 114 -11.44 7.83 -10.79
C LYS A 114 -11.02 8.33 -9.41
N MET A 115 -10.75 7.42 -8.48
CA MET A 115 -10.34 7.74 -7.10
C MET A 115 -8.81 7.73 -6.94
N ILE A 116 -8.09 7.26 -7.97
CA ILE A 116 -6.63 7.15 -7.96
C ILE A 116 -6.05 8.31 -8.76
N ASP A 117 -5.25 9.15 -8.09
CA ASP A 117 -4.62 10.31 -8.71
C ASP A 117 -3.09 10.26 -8.57
N TYR A 118 -2.42 9.92 -9.66
CA TYR A 118 -0.96 9.89 -9.74
C TYR A 118 -0.34 11.22 -10.14
N SER A 119 -1.13 12.27 -10.41
CA SER A 119 -0.62 13.56 -10.89
C SER A 119 0.29 14.27 -9.87
N PHE A 120 0.16 13.91 -8.58
CA PHE A 120 0.96 14.42 -7.47
C PHE A 120 2.25 13.63 -7.22
N LEU A 121 2.50 12.52 -7.93
CA LEU A 121 3.77 11.77 -7.81
C LEU A 121 4.96 12.52 -8.46
N PRO A 122 6.22 12.11 -8.19
CA PRO A 122 7.38 12.54 -8.96
C PRO A 122 7.21 12.35 -10.47
N GLN A 123 7.78 13.26 -11.27
CA GLN A 123 7.52 13.32 -12.71
C GLN A 123 7.89 12.03 -13.44
N GLU A 124 8.91 11.32 -12.98
CA GLU A 124 9.41 10.06 -13.53
C GLU A 124 8.39 8.92 -13.37
N LEU A 125 7.52 9.00 -12.36
CA LEU A 125 6.52 7.99 -12.03
C LEU A 125 5.16 8.29 -12.68
N LYS A 126 4.89 9.54 -13.07
CA LYS A 126 3.61 9.90 -13.70
C LYS A 126 3.39 9.15 -15.01
N THR A 127 4.43 8.99 -15.81
CA THR A 127 4.36 8.30 -17.12
C THR A 127 4.07 6.80 -16.98
N LEU A 128 4.51 6.18 -15.87
CA LEU A 128 4.26 4.78 -15.53
C LEU A 128 2.83 4.54 -15.02
N GLY A 129 2.22 5.55 -14.37
CA GLY A 129 0.86 5.46 -13.86
C GLY A 129 -0.22 5.65 -14.94
N HIS A 130 0.09 6.33 -16.06
CA HIS A 130 -0.86 6.57 -17.15
C HIS A 130 -0.95 5.40 -18.15
N SER A 131 0.17 4.71 -18.44
CA SER A 131 0.17 3.59 -19.38
C SER A 131 -0.68 2.40 -18.91
N SER A 132 -0.83 2.19 -17.60
CA SER A 132 -1.65 1.13 -17.03
C SER A 132 -3.16 1.42 -17.03
N VAL A 133 -3.57 2.68 -17.26
CA VAL A 133 -4.97 3.11 -17.27
C VAL A 133 -5.51 3.30 -18.69
N GLU A 134 -4.68 3.74 -19.64
CA GLU A 134 -5.10 4.01 -21.03
C GLU A 134 -5.16 2.76 -21.93
N ASP A 135 -4.39 1.70 -21.62
CA ASP A 135 -4.35 0.47 -22.44
C ASP A 135 -5.60 -0.45 -22.28
N LYS A 136 -6.62 -0.04 -21.51
CA LYS A 136 -7.82 -0.86 -21.25
C LYS A 136 -9.17 -0.14 -21.45
N GLN A 137 -9.22 0.97 -22.20
CA GLN A 137 -10.48 1.56 -22.70
C GLN A 137 -10.93 0.98 -24.04
#